data_AF-A0A1I2E9V2-F1
#
_entry.id   AF-A0A1I2E9V2-F1
#
_cell.length_a   1.000
_cell.length_b   1.000
_cell.length_c   1.000
_cell.angle_alpha   90.00
_cell.angle_beta   90.00
_cell.angle_gamma   90.00
#
_symmetry.space_group_name_H-M   'P 1'
#
loop_
_entity.id
_entity.type
_entity.pdbx_description
1 polymer ?
#
loop_
_entity_poly.entity_id
_entity_poly.type
_entity_poly.pdbx_seq_one_letter_code
_entity_poly.pdbx_strand_id
1 'polypeptide(L)'
;MKQFTLFMLMIMLSLSMGYAQDTTESAIQEMIEGKQFKFTARSVTPLSGSTINLTSTYDLVVDSSLVEAWLPFYGRAYQSDYGSTEGGIKFKEEAKLYEVKYNEKKKSYALRIEVDTAKDSYKIYISAGESGYASMSISSNRKQSVSYYGIIEAIDE
;
A
#
# COMPACT_ATOMS: atom_id res chain seq x y z
N MET A 1 19.99 -51.65 23.87
CA MET A 1 19.03 -51.12 22.88
C MET A 1 17.99 -50.21 23.52
N LYS A 2 18.40 -49.07 24.11
CA LYS A 2 17.46 -48.07 24.69
C LYS A 2 17.92 -46.60 24.56
N GLN A 3 19.04 -46.35 23.88
CA GLN A 3 19.59 -44.99 23.70
C GLN A 3 19.40 -44.46 22.27
N PHE A 4 18.90 -45.29 21.34
CA PHE A 4 18.73 -44.91 19.93
C PHE A 4 17.33 -44.36 19.62
N THR A 5 16.34 -44.64 20.47
CA THR A 5 14.94 -44.21 20.28
C THR A 5 14.72 -42.74 20.64
N LEU A 6 15.65 -42.10 21.35
CA LEU A 6 15.49 -40.72 21.83
C LEU A 6 15.96 -39.66 20.82
N PHE A 7 16.81 -40.03 19.85
CA PHE A 7 17.31 -39.09 18.84
C PHE A 7 16.37 -38.92 17.64
N MET A 8 15.44 -39.86 17.43
CA MET A 8 14.52 -39.84 16.29
C MET A 8 13.26 -38.99 16.53
N LEU A 9 12.99 -38.56 17.77
CA LEU A 9 11.81 -37.77 18.13
C LEU A 9 12.04 -36.25 18.11
N MET A 10 13.29 -35.79 17.93
CA MET A 10 13.63 -34.35 18.01
C MET A 10 13.67 -33.65 16.64
N ILE A 11 13.53 -34.39 15.53
CA ILE A 11 13.53 -33.82 14.16
C ILE A 11 12.11 -33.43 13.70
N MET A 12 11.06 -33.90 14.38
CA MET A 12 9.66 -33.63 14.01
C MET A 12 9.08 -32.32 14.55
N LEU A 13 9.83 -31.54 15.34
CA LEU A 13 9.30 -30.32 16.00
C LEU A 13 9.73 -28.99 15.36
N SER A 14 10.43 -28.99 14.21
CA SER A 14 10.92 -27.77 13.56
C SER A 14 10.22 -27.41 12.24
N LEU A 15 9.17 -28.12 11.83
CA LEU A 15 8.48 -27.90 10.54
C LEU A 15 7.13 -27.18 10.64
N SER A 16 6.91 -26.34 11.65
CA SER A 16 5.67 -25.53 11.76
C SER A 16 5.83 -24.06 11.36
N MET A 17 6.96 -23.65 10.76
CA MET A 17 7.22 -22.24 10.43
C MET A 17 7.33 -21.92 8.92
N GLY A 18 7.00 -22.89 8.05
CA GLY A 18 7.18 -22.74 6.59
C GLY A 18 5.91 -22.52 5.76
N TYR A 19 4.70 -22.76 6.29
CA TYR A 19 3.47 -22.78 5.48
C TYR A 19 2.63 -21.50 5.50
N ALA A 20 3.00 -20.50 6.30
CA ALA A 20 2.24 -19.25 6.40
C ALA A 20 2.61 -18.22 5.33
N GLN A 21 3.77 -18.36 4.68
CA GLN A 21 4.31 -17.36 3.76
C GLN A 21 3.80 -17.54 2.32
N ASP A 22 3.61 -18.79 1.87
CA ASP A 22 3.14 -19.08 0.50
C ASP A 22 1.70 -18.60 0.26
N THR A 23 0.82 -18.71 1.27
CA THR A 23 -0.58 -18.28 1.14
C THR A 23 -0.72 -16.77 1.05
N THR A 24 0.12 -16.03 1.79
CA THR A 24 0.08 -14.56 1.77
C THR A 24 0.68 -14.00 0.48
N GLU A 25 1.77 -14.58 -0.02
CA GLU A 25 2.40 -14.11 -1.26
C GLU A 25 1.46 -14.25 -2.48
N SER A 26 0.81 -15.41 -2.63
CA SER A 26 -0.18 -15.64 -3.69
C SER A 26 -1.37 -14.67 -3.59
N ALA A 27 -1.87 -14.44 -2.38
CA ALA A 27 -3.00 -13.54 -2.17
C ALA A 27 -2.67 -12.07 -2.53
N ILE A 28 -1.48 -11.60 -2.18
CA ILE A 28 -1.02 -10.25 -2.54
C ILE A 28 -0.89 -10.10 -4.06
N GLN A 29 -0.40 -11.13 -4.75
CA GLN A 29 -0.32 -11.12 -6.20
C GLN A 29 -1.72 -11.02 -6.83
N GLU A 30 -2.63 -11.92 -6.43
CA GLU A 30 -3.98 -12.02 -6.98
C GLU A 30 -4.75 -10.71 -6.84
N MET A 31 -4.69 -10.06 -5.68
CA MET A 31 -5.40 -8.81 -5.44
C MET A 31 -4.79 -7.62 -6.22
N ILE A 32 -3.47 -7.58 -6.39
CA ILE A 32 -2.78 -6.51 -7.14
C ILE A 32 -3.03 -6.66 -8.64
N GLU A 33 -2.93 -7.88 -9.18
CA GLU A 33 -3.20 -8.16 -10.59
C GLU A 33 -4.69 -8.02 -10.91
N GLY A 34 -5.56 -8.45 -9.99
CA GLY A 34 -7.01 -8.28 -10.05
C GLY A 34 -7.48 -6.83 -9.86
N LYS A 35 -6.59 -5.91 -9.45
CA LYS A 35 -6.90 -4.50 -9.16
C LYS A 35 -7.99 -4.34 -8.10
N GLN A 36 -7.97 -5.19 -7.08
CA GLN A 36 -8.96 -5.20 -6.00
C GLN A 36 -8.24 -5.24 -4.67
N PHE A 37 -7.83 -4.08 -4.18
CA PHE A 37 -7.10 -3.97 -2.93
C PHE A 37 -7.37 -2.65 -2.22
N LYS A 38 -7.08 -2.65 -0.91
CA LYS A 38 -7.07 -1.47 -0.05
C LYS A 38 -5.67 -1.29 0.51
N PHE A 39 -5.13 -0.08 0.38
CA PHE A 39 -3.94 0.36 1.11
C PHE A 39 -4.39 1.17 2.33
N THR A 40 -4.10 0.69 3.53
CA THR A 40 -4.38 1.36 4.80
C THR A 40 -3.13 2.06 5.32
N ALA A 41 -3.14 3.40 5.37
CA ALA A 41 -2.02 4.21 5.82
C ALA A 41 -1.88 4.19 7.35
N ARG A 42 -0.64 3.93 7.83
CA ARG A 42 -0.29 3.93 9.26
C ARG A 42 0.55 5.12 9.66
N SER A 43 1.34 5.64 8.73
CA SER A 43 2.10 6.86 8.91
C SER A 43 2.22 7.64 7.61
N VAL A 44 2.53 8.92 7.74
CA VAL A 44 2.72 9.86 6.64
C VAL A 44 4.03 10.61 6.82
N THR A 45 4.76 10.77 5.73
CA THR A 45 6.04 11.47 5.68
C THR A 45 5.93 12.56 4.61
N PRO A 46 5.75 13.82 5.03
CA PRO A 46 5.89 14.98 4.14
C PRO A 46 7.29 15.07 3.58
N LEU A 47 7.43 15.55 2.34
CA LEU A 47 8.77 15.76 1.75
C LEU A 47 9.64 16.77 2.54
N SER A 48 9.03 17.68 3.30
CA SER A 48 9.75 18.71 4.08
C SER A 48 9.68 18.49 5.61
N GLY A 49 9.38 17.28 6.08
CA GLY A 49 9.06 17.07 7.50
C GLY A 49 9.44 15.70 8.05
N SER A 50 9.16 15.53 9.34
CA SER A 50 9.28 14.25 10.02
C SER A 50 8.07 13.37 9.73
N THR A 51 8.24 12.06 9.87
CA THR A 51 7.14 11.10 9.82
C THR A 51 6.16 11.33 10.97
N ILE A 52 4.87 11.30 10.65
CA ILE A 52 3.75 11.44 11.59
C ILE A 52 3.02 10.09 11.62
N ASN A 53 2.85 9.51 12.80
CA ASN A 53 2.03 8.32 12.97
C ASN A 53 0.55 8.72 12.97
N LEU A 54 -0.25 8.02 12.17
CA LEU A 54 -1.68 8.29 12.03
C LEU A 54 -2.45 7.55 13.14
N THR A 55 -3.42 8.23 13.74
CA THR A 55 -4.29 7.68 14.80
C THR A 55 -5.69 7.36 14.30
N SER A 56 -6.05 7.82 13.10
CA SER A 56 -7.29 7.52 12.41
C SER A 56 -7.01 6.67 11.18
N THR A 57 -8.02 5.95 10.71
CA THR A 57 -7.92 5.14 9.50
C THR A 57 -8.00 6.04 8.26
N TYR A 58 -7.03 5.86 7.38
CA TYR A 58 -6.94 6.54 6.09
C TYR A 58 -6.50 5.53 5.05
N ASP A 59 -7.08 5.58 3.87
CA ASP A 59 -6.88 4.55 2.87
C ASP A 59 -6.88 5.06 1.43
N LEU A 60 -6.38 4.19 0.56
CA LEU A 60 -6.60 4.23 -0.87
C LEU A 60 -7.17 2.88 -1.28
N VAL A 61 -8.34 2.88 -1.92
CA VAL A 61 -9.03 1.70 -2.41
C VAL A 61 -8.94 1.69 -3.92
N VAL A 62 -8.54 0.55 -4.49
CA VAL A 62 -8.58 0.28 -5.92
C VAL A 62 -9.54 -0.87 -6.14
N ASP A 63 -10.62 -0.61 -6.86
CA ASP A 63 -11.61 -1.61 -7.26
C ASP A 63 -11.81 -1.55 -8.78
N SER A 64 -11.19 -2.50 -9.47
CA SER A 64 -11.13 -2.57 -10.94
C SER A 64 -10.48 -1.31 -11.55
N SER A 65 -11.27 -0.40 -12.10
CA SER A 65 -10.81 0.89 -12.64
C SER A 65 -10.99 2.05 -11.67
N LEU A 66 -11.81 1.89 -10.62
CA LEU A 66 -12.15 2.95 -9.70
C LEU A 66 -11.10 3.07 -8.61
N VAL A 67 -10.61 4.29 -8.38
CA VAL A 67 -9.65 4.60 -7.32
C VAL A 67 -10.27 5.64 -6.39
N GLU A 68 -10.42 5.27 -5.13
CA GLU A 68 -10.90 6.14 -4.06
C GLU A 68 -9.76 6.40 -3.09
N ALA A 69 -9.48 7.68 -2.81
CA ALA A 69 -8.49 8.08 -1.84
C ALA A 69 -9.15 8.88 -0.72
N TRP A 70 -8.82 8.51 0.51
CA TRP A 70 -9.13 9.27 1.72
C TRP A 70 -7.87 9.38 2.56
N LEU A 71 -6.97 10.28 2.15
CA LEU A 71 -5.63 10.38 2.72
C LEU A 71 -5.36 11.76 3.34
N PRO A 72 -4.66 11.82 4.47
CA PRO A 72 -4.35 13.07 5.12
C PRO A 72 -3.11 13.68 4.47
N PHE A 73 -3.17 14.97 4.15
CA PHE A 73 -2.05 15.67 3.55
C PHE A 73 -1.40 16.63 4.54
N TYR A 74 -0.12 16.43 4.79
CA TYR A 74 0.70 17.28 5.63
C TYR A 74 1.80 17.83 4.74
N GLY A 75 1.67 19.07 4.26
CA GLY A 75 2.64 19.64 3.32
C GLY A 75 2.22 21.01 2.82
N ARG A 76 3.02 21.57 1.91
CA ARG A 76 2.71 22.85 1.27
C ARG A 76 1.77 22.61 0.09
N ALA A 77 0.63 23.31 0.09
CA ALA A 77 -0.19 23.46 -1.10
C ALA A 77 0.32 24.69 -1.88
N TYR A 78 0.67 24.51 -3.16
CA TYR A 78 1.13 25.60 -4.03
C TYR A 78 -0.05 26.43 -4.55
N GLN A 79 -1.24 25.83 -4.61
CA GLN A 79 -2.49 26.51 -4.90
C GLN A 79 -3.54 26.07 -3.87
N SER A 80 -4.03 27.01 -3.06
CA SER A 80 -5.16 26.78 -2.17
C SER A 80 -6.43 27.30 -2.83
N ASP A 81 -7.45 26.44 -2.98
CA ASP A 81 -8.79 26.91 -3.29
C ASP A 81 -9.28 27.75 -2.09
N TYR A 82 -9.57 29.03 -2.33
CA TYR A 82 -10.08 29.94 -1.30
C TYR A 82 -11.40 29.36 -0.74
N GLY A 83 -11.41 28.99 0.55
CA GLY A 83 -12.58 28.42 1.22
C GLY A 83 -12.66 26.89 1.29
N SER A 84 -11.66 26.13 0.81
CA SER A 84 -11.65 24.68 1.01
C SER A 84 -11.19 24.31 2.43
N THR A 85 -12.10 23.76 3.25
CA THR A 85 -11.78 23.12 4.54
C THR A 85 -11.19 21.70 4.33
N GLU A 86 -11.17 21.21 3.09
CA GLU A 86 -10.66 19.89 2.76
C GLU A 86 -9.14 19.91 2.56
N GLY A 87 -8.41 19.75 3.65
CA GLY A 87 -6.94 19.79 3.66
C GLY A 87 -6.23 18.53 3.17
N GLY A 88 -6.96 17.43 2.92
CA GLY A 88 -6.42 16.12 2.54
C GLY A 88 -6.26 15.88 1.03
N ILE A 89 -5.89 14.66 0.66
CA ILE A 89 -6.01 14.12 -0.69
C ILE A 89 -7.27 13.25 -0.69
N LYS A 90 -8.31 13.74 -1.37
CA LYS A 90 -9.62 13.11 -1.43
C LYS A 90 -10.12 13.11 -2.87
N PHE A 91 -10.44 11.93 -3.38
CA PHE A 91 -11.06 11.78 -4.69
C PHE A 91 -11.66 10.39 -4.83
N LYS A 92 -12.56 10.23 -5.80
CA LYS A 92 -13.09 8.95 -6.26
C LYS A 92 -13.29 9.04 -7.75
N GLU A 93 -12.35 8.50 -8.51
CA GLU A 93 -12.28 8.67 -9.98
C GLU A 93 -11.68 7.42 -10.63
N GLU A 94 -11.84 7.29 -11.94
CA GLU A 94 -11.23 6.19 -12.70
C GLU A 94 -9.73 6.40 -12.91
N ALA A 95 -8.95 5.32 -12.78
CA ALA A 95 -7.54 5.30 -13.12
C ALA A 95 -7.36 5.42 -14.64
N LYS A 96 -6.63 6.45 -15.06
CA LYS A 96 -6.17 6.63 -16.44
C LYS A 96 -5.06 5.65 -16.80
N LEU A 97 -4.23 5.32 -15.81
CA LEU A 97 -3.13 4.37 -15.93
C LEU A 97 -3.10 3.50 -14.69
N TYR A 98 -2.90 2.20 -14.90
CA TYR A 98 -2.57 1.24 -13.86
C TYR A 98 -1.54 0.27 -14.42
N GLU A 99 -0.30 0.35 -13.93
CA GLU A 99 0.79 -0.53 -14.30
C GLU A 99 1.33 -1.25 -13.07
N VAL A 100 1.66 -2.53 -13.22
CA VAL A 100 2.28 -3.35 -12.18
C VAL A 100 3.56 -3.96 -12.73
N LYS A 101 4.62 -3.94 -11.92
CA LYS A 101 5.87 -4.65 -12.20
C LYS A 101 6.33 -5.38 -10.95
N TYR A 102 6.53 -6.68 -11.05
CA TYR A 102 7.15 -7.45 -9.97
C TYR A 102 8.67 -7.32 -10.03
N ASN A 103 9.30 -7.13 -8.87
CA ASN A 103 10.74 -7.03 -8.71
C ASN A 103 11.25 -8.25 -7.93
N GLU A 104 11.71 -9.27 -8.65
CA GLU A 104 12.22 -10.52 -8.09
C GLU A 104 13.35 -10.30 -7.06
N LYS A 105 14.22 -9.31 -7.27
CA LYS A 105 15.35 -9.03 -6.36
C LYS A 105 14.88 -8.45 -5.03
N LYS A 106 13.81 -7.66 -5.05
CA LYS A 106 13.26 -7.00 -3.87
C LYS A 106 12.07 -7.73 -3.27
N LYS A 107 11.57 -8.78 -3.93
CA LYS A 107 10.38 -9.53 -3.52
C LYS A 107 9.20 -8.58 -3.28
N SER A 108 8.97 -7.71 -4.26
CA SER A 108 7.98 -6.64 -4.16
C SER A 108 7.36 -6.26 -5.49
N TYR A 109 6.11 -5.80 -5.42
CA TYR A 109 5.36 -5.22 -6.52
C TYR A 109 5.55 -3.71 -6.54
N ALA A 110 5.83 -3.17 -7.72
CA ALA A 110 5.87 -1.74 -7.99
C ALA A 110 4.67 -1.37 -8.87
N LEU A 111 3.73 -0.62 -8.29
CA LEU A 111 2.53 -0.15 -8.96
C LEU A 111 2.69 1.32 -9.33
N ARG A 112 2.20 1.69 -10.51
CA ARG A 112 2.04 3.07 -10.95
C ARG A 112 0.58 3.31 -11.33
N ILE A 113 -0.05 4.24 -10.63
CA ILE A 113 -1.44 4.62 -10.86
C ILE A 113 -1.49 6.11 -11.17
N GLU A 114 -2.21 6.49 -12.21
CA GLU A 114 -2.47 7.90 -12.54
C GLU A 114 -3.97 8.16 -12.56
N VAL A 115 -4.39 9.20 -11.83
CA VAL A 115 -5.79 9.60 -11.69
C VAL A 115 -5.90 11.09 -11.98
N ASP A 116 -6.74 11.46 -12.94
CA ASP A 116 -7.07 12.84 -13.25
C ASP A 116 -8.42 13.18 -12.60
N THR A 117 -8.46 14.25 -11.81
CA THR A 117 -9.69 14.78 -11.20
C THR A 117 -10.04 16.12 -11.83
N ALA A 118 -11.23 16.65 -11.56
CA ALA A 118 -11.63 17.98 -12.02
C ALA A 118 -10.69 19.11 -11.56
N LYS A 119 -9.93 18.91 -10.47
CA LYS A 119 -9.12 19.95 -9.83
C LYS A 119 -7.62 19.69 -9.83
N ASP A 120 -7.18 18.46 -10.02
CA ASP A 120 -5.79 18.05 -9.85
C ASP A 120 -5.51 16.73 -10.59
N SER A 121 -4.23 16.43 -10.81
CA SER A 121 -3.77 15.15 -11.37
C SER A 121 -2.83 14.50 -10.39
N TYR A 122 -3.12 13.25 -10.02
CA TYR A 122 -2.38 12.47 -9.05
C TYR A 122 -1.58 11.37 -9.74
N LYS A 123 -0.26 11.32 -9.46
CA LYS A 123 0.57 10.17 -9.80
C LYS A 123 0.97 9.46 -8.51
N ILE A 124 0.57 8.21 -8.43
CA ILE A 124 0.62 7.37 -7.24
C ILE A 124 1.55 6.21 -7.54
N TYR A 125 2.54 6.04 -6.67
CA TYR A 125 3.49 4.94 -6.75
C TYR A 125 3.39 4.11 -5.49
N ILE A 126 3.12 2.81 -5.62
CA ILE A 126 3.06 1.89 -4.48
C ILE A 126 4.17 0.87 -4.64
N SER A 127 4.93 0.63 -3.58
CA SER A 127 5.81 -0.52 -3.45
C SER A 127 5.31 -1.41 -2.34
N ALA A 128 4.77 -2.58 -2.71
CA ALA A 128 4.19 -3.56 -1.81
C ALA A 128 5.08 -4.80 -1.73
N GLY A 129 5.48 -5.20 -0.52
CA GLY A 129 6.15 -6.47 -0.30
C GLY A 129 5.17 -7.63 -0.25
N GLU A 130 5.68 -8.86 -0.42
CA GLU A 130 4.91 -10.11 -0.32
C GLU A 130 4.25 -10.31 1.06
N SER A 131 4.72 -9.59 2.08
CA SER A 131 4.17 -9.61 3.44
C SER A 131 2.99 -8.66 3.67
N GLY A 132 2.54 -7.94 2.64
CA GLY A 132 1.47 -6.94 2.74
C GLY A 132 1.92 -5.58 3.29
N TYR A 133 3.15 -5.43 3.79
CA TYR A 133 3.68 -4.11 4.10
C TYR A 133 3.98 -3.33 2.82
N ALA A 134 3.56 -2.08 2.77
CA ALA A 134 3.70 -1.26 1.59
C ALA A 134 4.08 0.19 1.90
N SER A 135 4.76 0.81 0.96
CA SER A 135 4.98 2.26 0.92
C SER A 135 4.30 2.85 -0.29
N MET A 136 3.70 4.02 -0.13
CA MET A 136 3.00 4.73 -1.19
C MET A 136 3.50 6.16 -1.27
N SER A 137 3.79 6.65 -2.47
CA SER A 137 4.11 8.06 -2.72
C SER A 137 3.07 8.64 -3.66
N ILE A 138 2.53 9.80 -3.28
CA ILE A 138 1.58 10.55 -4.11
C ILE A 138 2.22 11.88 -4.48
N SER A 139 2.21 12.19 -5.77
CA SER A 139 2.55 13.49 -6.31
C SER A 139 1.32 14.12 -6.95
N SER A 140 1.20 15.43 -6.79
CA SER A 140 0.12 16.27 -7.28
C SER A 140 0.73 17.43 -8.07
N ASN A 141 -0.02 18.01 -9.00
CA ASN A 141 0.44 19.21 -9.70
C ASN A 141 0.26 20.48 -8.85
N ARG A 142 -0.59 20.43 -7.82
CA ARG A 142 -0.99 21.59 -7.01
C ARG A 142 -0.47 21.52 -5.57
N LYS A 143 0.02 20.36 -5.14
CA LYS A 143 0.54 20.09 -3.79
C LYS A 143 1.91 19.45 -3.86
N GLN A 144 2.72 19.68 -2.83
CA GLN A 144 3.99 18.97 -2.65
C GLN A 144 3.77 17.46 -2.55
N SER A 145 4.70 16.65 -3.04
CA SER A 145 4.61 15.20 -2.89
C SER A 145 4.65 14.78 -1.42
N VAL A 146 3.94 13.69 -1.12
CA VAL A 146 3.85 13.10 0.22
C VAL A 146 3.97 11.58 0.11
N SER A 147 4.55 10.96 1.13
CA SER A 147 4.65 9.50 1.21
C SER A 147 3.91 8.96 2.42
N TYR A 148 3.47 7.72 2.31
CA TYR A 148 2.77 6.97 3.34
C TYR A 148 3.44 5.62 3.50
N TYR A 149 3.37 5.09 4.71
CA TYR A 149 3.70 3.70 5.00
C TYR A 149 2.48 3.04 5.61
N GLY A 150 2.21 1.79 5.20
CA GLY A 150 0.95 1.14 5.50
C GLY A 150 0.95 -0.34 5.17
N ILE A 151 -0.26 -0.88 5.12
CA ILE A 151 -0.55 -2.27 4.76
C ILE A 151 -1.40 -2.26 3.51
N ILE A 152 -1.16 -3.20 2.60
CA ILE A 152 -2.03 -3.51 1.48
C ILE A 152 -2.72 -4.84 1.77
N GLU A 153 -4.03 -4.89 1.57
CA GLU A 153 -4.89 -6.03 1.84
C GLU A 153 -6.00 -6.13 0.78
N ALA A 154 -6.62 -7.31 0.68
CA ALA A 154 -7.78 -7.48 -0.18
C ALA A 154 -8.95 -6.61 0.33
N ILE A 155 -9.85 -6.23 -0.56
CA ILE A 155 -11.09 -5.58 -0.15
C ILE A 155 -11.97 -6.67 0.47
N ASP A 156 -12.30 -6.54 1.75
CA ASP A 156 -13.33 -7.38 2.37
C ASP A 156 -14.69 -7.01 1.75
N GLU A 157 -15.37 -7.97 1.13
CA GLU A 157 -16.75 -7.84 0.61
C GLU A 157 -17.77 -7.52 1.71
#